data_AF-A0A238X7I5-F1
#
_entry.id   AF-A0A238X7I5-F1
#
_cell.length_a   1.000
_cell.length_b   1.000
_cell.length_c   1.000
_cell.angle_alpha   90.00
_cell.angle_beta   90.00
_cell.angle_gamma   90.00
#
_symmetry.space_group_name_H-M   'P 1'
#
loop_
_entity.id
_entity.type
_entity.pdbx_description
1 polymer ?
#
loop_
_entity_poly.entity_id
_entity_poly.type
_entity_poly.pdbx_seq_one_letter_code
_entity_poly.pdbx_strand_id
1 'polypeptide(L)'
;MAEPRKKSRWALDLTDAELTGAELTDSHPTDEAAAPARSGPEGRDAFRLAAFGALLIVVLFAGYGLGRLNNGTSADISVTPTATTTAGTPVMNEAMPHTHGTTGAGLPLAAGAAVGGLSLSSDGLTLRPAGTMFQAGRKQRLSFTIVAASGVPVTSYAIVHDKPLHLIVARRDLTGFQHLHPEMSADGSWGIDLTLAEPGSYRMIADFTALVGGQQVATTLGSDLTVAGDYTPKPLPAPERTTTATAGLTVTYEGTPSTRAVQPLLMTVTGTDGKPAAVEPYLGAYGHLVVLRQGDLAYLHVHPEQQLVDGKVKFWLTAPSPGDYRMFFDFQVGGRVQTAEWTLKVN
;
A
#
# COMPACT_ATOMS: atom_id res chain seq x y z
N MET A 1 47.88 -0.68 -41.53
CA MET A 1 48.83 0.40 -41.20
C MET A 1 48.06 1.71 -41.28
N ALA A 2 47.61 2.27 -40.16
CA ALA A 2 47.10 3.64 -40.05
C ALA A 2 46.67 3.93 -38.60
N GLU A 3 47.45 4.75 -37.90
CA GLU A 3 46.97 5.72 -36.90
C GLU A 3 46.84 7.06 -37.65
N PRO A 4 46.01 8.05 -37.22
CA PRO A 4 46.33 8.81 -36.00
C PRO A 4 45.16 9.43 -35.20
N ARG A 5 45.58 9.91 -34.01
CA ARG A 5 44.92 10.75 -32.99
C ARG A 5 44.31 12.08 -33.50
N LYS A 6 43.26 12.58 -32.81
CA LYS A 6 43.29 13.89 -32.09
C LYS A 6 42.03 14.17 -31.24
N LYS A 7 42.27 14.66 -30.01
CA LYS A 7 41.32 15.37 -29.13
C LYS A 7 41.28 16.86 -29.50
N SER A 8 40.15 17.54 -29.28
CA SER A 8 40.10 19.00 -29.16
C SER A 8 39.08 19.47 -28.11
N ARG A 9 39.61 20.23 -27.13
CA ARG A 9 38.93 21.10 -26.16
C ARG A 9 38.46 22.37 -26.85
N TRP A 10 37.39 23.00 -26.34
CA TRP A 10 37.13 24.43 -26.53
C TRP A 10 36.72 25.07 -25.20
N ALA A 11 37.35 26.20 -24.91
CA ALA A 11 37.08 27.16 -23.85
C ALA A 11 37.39 28.56 -24.43
N LEU A 12 36.92 29.61 -23.73
CA LEU A 12 37.10 31.07 -23.92
C LEU A 12 35.99 31.74 -24.78
N ASP A 13 35.50 32.96 -24.51
CA ASP A 13 35.94 34.02 -23.58
C ASP A 13 34.83 35.08 -23.32
N LEU A 14 35.05 35.87 -22.27
CA LEU A 14 34.32 37.09 -21.84
C LEU A 14 34.66 38.33 -22.69
N THR A 15 33.77 39.34 -22.69
CA THR A 15 34.17 40.76 -22.78
C THR A 15 33.10 41.71 -22.18
N ASP A 16 33.58 42.63 -21.34
CA ASP A 16 32.93 43.81 -20.74
C ASP A 16 32.86 45.01 -21.70
N ALA A 17 31.99 46.00 -21.38
CA ALA A 17 32.15 47.39 -21.82
C ALA A 17 31.56 48.43 -20.82
N GLU A 18 32.42 49.39 -20.46
CA GLU A 18 32.31 50.62 -19.63
C GLU A 18 31.24 51.65 -20.09
N LEU A 19 30.54 52.36 -19.18
CA LEU A 19 30.82 53.65 -18.49
C LEU A 19 30.97 54.91 -19.37
N THR A 20 30.09 55.89 -19.14
CA THR A 20 30.40 57.35 -19.16
C THR A 20 29.34 58.13 -18.36
N GLY A 21 29.76 59.09 -17.54
CA GLY A 21 28.93 60.09 -16.87
C GLY A 21 29.49 61.51 -17.03
N ALA A 22 28.71 62.54 -16.68
CA ALA A 22 29.08 63.91 -16.26
C ALA A 22 27.78 64.76 -16.12
N GLU A 23 27.43 65.28 -14.92
CA GLU A 23 27.50 66.70 -14.44
C GLU A 23 26.33 67.61 -14.92
N LEU A 24 25.76 68.62 -14.23
CA LEU A 24 26.03 69.38 -12.99
C LEU A 24 24.79 70.27 -12.66
N THR A 25 24.61 70.65 -11.37
CA THR A 25 23.99 71.91 -10.80
C THR A 25 22.51 72.24 -11.03
N ASP A 26 21.82 73.08 -10.24
CA ASP A 26 21.74 73.52 -8.83
C ASP A 26 20.60 74.56 -8.83
N SER A 27 19.65 74.51 -7.87
CA SER A 27 18.92 75.68 -7.34
C SER A 27 17.67 75.27 -6.52
N HIS A 28 17.62 75.69 -5.26
CA HIS A 28 16.41 76.01 -4.49
C HIS A 28 16.21 77.54 -4.54
N PRO A 29 14.99 78.13 -4.38
CA PRO A 29 14.23 78.02 -3.12
C PRO A 29 12.68 78.21 -3.16
N THR A 30 12.10 78.08 -1.94
CA THR A 30 10.88 78.69 -1.35
C THR A 30 9.46 78.22 -1.71
N ASP A 31 8.90 77.49 -0.73
CA ASP A 31 7.70 77.77 0.10
C ASP A 31 6.26 77.42 -0.36
N GLU A 32 5.53 76.92 0.65
CA GLU A 32 4.08 76.90 0.85
C GLU A 32 3.18 75.89 0.10
N ALA A 33 2.80 74.80 0.80
CA ALA A 33 1.41 74.54 1.21
C ALA A 33 1.22 73.06 1.65
N ALA A 34 0.82 72.87 2.91
CA ALA A 34 0.42 71.58 3.46
C ALA A 34 -0.94 71.11 2.88
N ALA A 35 -1.01 69.84 2.50
CA ALA A 35 -2.26 69.10 2.31
C ALA A 35 -2.10 67.66 2.89
N PRO A 36 -3.15 67.08 3.48
CA PRO A 36 -3.01 66.04 4.51
C PRO A 36 -2.67 64.66 3.93
N ALA A 37 -1.88 63.91 4.69
CA ALA A 37 -1.60 62.50 4.46
C ALA A 37 -2.91 61.70 4.35
N ARG A 38 -3.14 61.10 3.18
CA ARG A 38 -4.17 60.07 3.00
C ARG A 38 -3.70 58.81 3.72
N SER A 39 -4.49 58.34 4.68
CA SER A 39 -4.35 57.03 5.30
C SER A 39 -4.61 55.92 4.26
N GLY A 40 -3.54 55.21 3.89
CA GLY A 40 -3.59 54.00 3.05
C GLY A 40 -4.03 52.74 3.83
N PRO A 41 -4.32 51.63 3.12
CA PRO A 41 -5.13 50.50 3.62
C PRO A 41 -4.40 49.52 4.57
N GLU A 42 -3.21 49.84 5.07
CA GLU A 42 -2.35 48.91 5.82
C GLU A 42 -2.95 48.43 7.15
N GLY A 43 -3.78 49.24 7.81
CA GLY A 43 -4.37 48.89 9.11
C GLY A 43 -5.38 47.75 9.06
N ARG A 44 -6.03 47.53 7.91
CA ARG A 44 -7.11 46.55 7.78
C ARG A 44 -6.59 45.14 7.53
N ASP A 45 -5.46 45.01 6.86
CA ASP A 45 -4.82 43.72 6.58
C ASP A 45 -4.00 43.24 7.79
N ALA A 46 -3.34 44.17 8.51
CA ALA A 46 -2.71 43.89 9.80
C ALA A 46 -3.73 43.45 10.87
N PHE A 47 -4.91 44.09 10.92
CA PHE A 47 -5.98 43.70 11.83
C PHE A 47 -6.57 42.33 11.49
N ARG A 48 -6.73 42.01 10.20
CA ARG A 48 -7.20 40.69 9.75
C ARG A 48 -6.22 39.58 10.10
N LEU A 49 -4.92 39.81 9.94
CA LEU A 49 -3.89 38.83 10.29
C LEU A 49 -3.80 38.60 11.81
N ALA A 50 -3.90 39.68 12.60
CA ALA A 50 -3.94 39.59 14.07
C ALA A 50 -5.20 38.86 14.56
N ALA A 51 -6.36 39.13 13.96
CA ALA A 51 -7.61 38.44 14.29
C ALA A 51 -7.56 36.94 13.94
N PHE A 52 -6.94 36.58 12.82
CA PHE A 52 -6.75 35.18 12.43
C PHE A 52 -5.80 34.44 13.38
N GLY A 53 -4.71 35.09 13.78
CA GLY A 53 -3.77 34.55 14.78
C GLY A 53 -4.42 34.34 16.14
N ALA A 54 -5.22 35.29 16.62
CA ALA A 54 -5.96 35.16 17.87
C ALA A 54 -7.00 34.03 17.83
N LEU A 55 -7.72 33.87 16.71
CA LEU A 55 -8.67 32.77 16.51
C LEU A 55 -7.97 31.41 16.53
N LEU A 56 -6.80 31.28 15.88
CA LEU A 56 -6.01 30.04 15.88
C LEU A 56 -5.56 29.65 17.29
N ILE A 57 -5.13 30.61 18.11
CA ILE A 57 -4.74 30.37 19.50
C ILE A 57 -5.94 29.86 20.31
N VAL A 58 -7.12 30.49 20.17
CA VAL A 58 -8.34 30.07 20.87
C VAL A 58 -8.75 28.64 20.48
N VAL A 59 -8.71 28.30 19.19
CA VAL A 59 -9.02 26.95 18.70
C VAL A 59 -8.01 25.92 19.24
N LEU A 60 -6.72 26.27 19.28
CA LEU A 60 -5.67 25.38 19.78
C LEU A 60 -5.84 25.08 21.28
N PHE A 61 -6.13 26.12 22.09
CA PHE A 61 -6.35 25.96 23.53
C PHE A 61 -7.68 25.26 23.85
N ALA A 62 -8.73 25.47 23.06
CA ALA A 62 -9.99 24.73 23.19
C ALA A 62 -9.79 23.24 22.89
N GLY A 63 -9.04 22.90 21.84
CA GLY A 63 -8.68 21.51 21.51
C GLY A 63 -7.80 20.85 22.58
N TYR A 64 -6.84 21.58 23.13
CA TYR A 64 -5.99 21.09 24.23
C TYR A 64 -6.76 20.89 25.54
N GLY A 65 -7.72 21.77 25.85
CA GLY A 65 -8.61 21.64 27.00
C GLY A 65 -9.54 20.43 26.90
N LEU A 66 -10.09 20.17 25.70
CA LEU A 66 -10.94 18.99 25.45
C LEU A 66 -10.15 17.68 25.52
N GLY A 67 -8.90 17.67 25.05
CA GLY A 67 -8.02 16.50 25.13
C GLY A 67 -7.63 16.08 26.55
N ARG A 68 -7.63 17.02 27.51
CA ARG A 68 -7.32 16.72 28.92
C ARG A 68 -8.52 16.23 29.74
N LEU A 69 -9.75 16.49 29.29
CA LEU A 69 -10.96 16.03 29.96
C LEU A 69 -11.30 14.56 29.67
N ASN A 70 -10.64 13.94 28.67
CA ASN A 70 -10.90 12.55 28.27
C ASN A 70 -9.92 11.52 28.88
N ASN A 71 -9.08 11.94 29.84
CA ASN A 71 -8.07 11.09 30.50
C ASN A 71 -8.47 10.58 31.89
N GLY A 72 -9.76 10.31 32.11
CA GLY A 72 -10.25 9.47 33.21
C GLY A 72 -11.07 8.35 32.60
N THR A 73 -10.68 7.09 32.68
CA THR A 73 -10.88 6.27 33.87
C THR A 73 -9.98 5.03 33.76
N SER A 74 -9.05 4.86 34.70
CA SER A 74 -8.45 3.54 34.96
C SER A 74 -9.49 2.72 35.69
N ALA A 75 -10.04 1.70 35.04
CA ALA A 75 -10.85 0.69 35.71
C ALA A 75 -9.95 -0.50 36.02
N ASP A 76 -9.61 -0.65 37.30
CA ASP A 76 -9.05 -1.90 37.84
C ASP A 76 -10.08 -3.02 37.61
N ILE A 77 -9.69 -4.04 36.86
CA ILE A 77 -10.42 -5.31 36.83
C ILE A 77 -9.50 -6.37 37.41
N SER A 78 -9.71 -6.69 38.69
CA SER A 78 -9.22 -7.91 39.31
C SER A 78 -9.93 -9.10 38.68
N VAL A 79 -9.18 -9.97 37.99
CA VAL A 79 -9.65 -11.30 37.56
C VAL A 79 -8.81 -12.36 38.24
N THR A 80 -9.47 -13.16 39.08
CA THR A 80 -8.93 -14.35 39.74
C THR A 80 -8.58 -15.43 38.71
N PRO A 81 -7.42 -16.11 38.80
CA PRO A 81 -7.04 -17.12 37.82
C PRO A 81 -7.83 -18.41 38.05
N THR A 82 -8.55 -18.87 37.02
CA THR A 82 -9.01 -20.27 36.94
C THR A 82 -8.18 -21.01 35.91
N ALA A 83 -7.82 -22.22 36.27
CA ALA A 83 -6.77 -23.03 35.68
C ALA A 83 -6.97 -23.44 34.21
N THR A 84 -5.81 -23.64 33.61
CA THR A 84 -5.42 -24.14 32.30
C THR A 84 -6.24 -25.31 31.74
N THR A 85 -6.59 -25.21 30.46
CA THR A 85 -6.67 -26.37 29.55
C THR A 85 -6.06 -26.03 28.20
N THR A 86 -4.95 -26.73 27.93
CA THR A 86 -4.37 -27.14 26.64
C THR A 86 -4.17 -26.10 25.53
N ALA A 87 -2.90 -25.76 25.30
CA ALA A 87 -2.40 -25.00 24.17
C ALA A 87 -2.71 -25.69 22.84
N GLY A 88 -3.54 -25.03 22.03
CA GLY A 88 -3.55 -25.14 20.58
C GLY A 88 -3.25 -23.76 20.01
N THR A 89 -2.45 -23.68 18.96
CA THR A 89 -2.33 -22.48 18.13
C THR A 89 -3.73 -22.01 17.73
N PRO A 90 -4.10 -20.73 17.91
CA PRO A 90 -5.42 -20.26 17.51
C PRO A 90 -5.52 -20.36 15.97
N VAL A 91 -6.29 -21.34 15.50
CA VAL A 91 -6.70 -21.45 14.09
C VAL A 91 -7.87 -20.50 13.91
N MET A 92 -7.71 -19.49 13.06
CA MET A 92 -8.76 -18.51 12.77
C MET A 92 -9.82 -19.13 11.85
N ASN A 93 -11.07 -18.69 11.99
CA ASN A 93 -12.08 -18.96 10.96
C ASN A 93 -11.85 -17.99 9.79
N GLU A 94 -11.12 -18.46 8.80
CA GLU A 94 -10.68 -17.68 7.62
C GLU A 94 -11.83 -17.19 6.72
N ALA A 95 -13.03 -17.76 6.87
CA ALA A 95 -14.21 -17.32 6.12
C ALA A 95 -14.90 -16.10 6.75
N MET A 96 -14.56 -15.72 7.98
CA MET A 96 -15.15 -14.54 8.62
C MET A 96 -14.48 -13.27 8.08
N PRO A 97 -15.27 -12.35 7.48
CA PRO A 97 -14.73 -11.06 7.03
C PRO A 97 -14.14 -10.31 8.23
N HIS A 98 -12.85 -10.04 8.18
CA HIS A 98 -12.20 -9.08 9.06
C HIS A 98 -11.58 -7.96 8.22
N THR A 99 -11.41 -6.80 8.83
CA THR A 99 -10.88 -5.62 8.15
C THR A 99 -9.54 -5.28 8.76
N HIS A 100 -8.56 -5.02 7.89
CA HIS A 100 -7.27 -4.49 8.29
C HIS A 100 -7.42 -2.96 8.37
N GLY A 101 -7.13 -2.38 9.54
CA GLY A 101 -7.10 -0.94 9.75
C GLY A 101 -8.46 -0.25 9.91
N THR A 102 -9.12 -0.44 11.06
CA THR A 102 -9.91 0.60 11.77
C THR A 102 -10.07 0.23 13.26
N THR A 103 -9.10 0.57 14.11
CA THR A 103 -9.34 0.60 15.57
C THR A 103 -9.79 2.00 15.99
N GLY A 104 -11.06 2.30 15.76
CA GLY A 104 -11.68 3.54 16.22
C GLY A 104 -13.19 3.38 16.32
N ALA A 105 -13.71 3.37 17.54
CA ALA A 105 -15.15 3.30 17.78
C ALA A 105 -15.86 4.53 17.18
N GLY A 106 -16.86 4.29 16.32
CA GLY A 106 -18.03 5.16 16.21
C GLY A 106 -17.94 6.40 15.31
N LEU A 107 -17.29 6.35 14.15
CA LEU A 107 -17.52 7.32 13.06
C LEU A 107 -18.27 6.65 11.90
N PRO A 108 -19.16 7.37 11.19
CA PRO A 108 -19.95 6.79 10.10
C PRO A 108 -19.00 6.22 9.03
N LEU A 109 -19.29 4.99 8.60
CA LEU A 109 -18.56 4.27 7.55
C LEU A 109 -18.41 5.19 6.33
N ALA A 110 -17.18 5.60 6.04
CA ALA A 110 -16.85 6.09 4.71
C ALA A 110 -17.23 4.98 3.71
N ALA A 111 -17.91 5.33 2.63
CA ALA A 111 -18.24 4.37 1.59
C ALA A 111 -16.95 3.84 0.94
N GLY A 112 -16.70 2.54 1.05
CA GLY A 112 -15.51 1.85 0.52
C GLY A 112 -14.84 0.95 1.56
N ALA A 113 -14.37 -0.23 1.15
CA ALA A 113 -13.60 -1.11 2.05
C ALA A 113 -12.25 -0.47 2.44
N ALA A 114 -11.74 -0.80 3.64
CA ALA A 114 -10.38 -0.43 4.02
C ALA A 114 -9.38 -1.05 3.02
N VAL A 115 -8.39 -0.25 2.60
CA VAL A 115 -7.31 -0.70 1.72
C VAL A 115 -6.02 -0.90 2.50
N GLY A 116 -5.33 -2.00 2.22
CA GLY A 116 -4.07 -2.36 2.85
C GLY A 116 -2.85 -2.02 1.99
N GLY A 117 -1.68 -2.16 2.61
CA GLY A 117 -0.43 -2.24 1.87
C GLY A 117 0.10 -0.92 1.34
N LEU A 118 -0.56 0.22 1.56
CA LEU A 118 -0.11 1.55 1.10
C LEU A 118 0.91 2.23 2.04
N SER A 119 0.96 1.83 3.31
CA SER A 119 1.85 2.41 4.31
C SER A 119 2.92 1.42 4.77
N LEU A 120 4.10 1.93 5.10
CA LEU A 120 5.17 1.17 5.74
C LEU A 120 4.84 0.83 7.21
N SER A 121 3.97 1.63 7.83
CA SER A 121 3.58 1.53 9.24
C SER A 121 2.08 1.67 9.42
N SER A 122 1.49 0.80 10.22
CA SER A 122 0.08 0.84 10.65
C SER A 122 -0.05 0.08 11.96
N ASP A 123 -1.04 0.45 12.78
CA ASP A 123 -1.41 -0.30 14.00
C ASP A 123 -0.23 -0.53 14.97
N GLY A 124 0.70 0.43 15.03
CA GLY A 124 1.90 0.35 15.88
C GLY A 124 2.98 -0.61 15.38
N LEU A 125 2.82 -1.16 14.18
CA LEU A 125 3.78 -2.04 13.51
C LEU A 125 4.43 -1.32 12.34
N THR A 126 5.68 -1.68 12.03
CA THR A 126 6.44 -1.11 10.90
C THR A 126 7.19 -2.21 10.15
N LEU A 127 7.02 -2.23 8.83
CA LEU A 127 7.79 -3.05 7.91
C LEU A 127 9.16 -2.43 7.67
N ARG A 128 10.23 -3.19 7.87
CA ARG A 128 11.62 -2.74 7.63
C ARG A 128 12.35 -3.69 6.69
N PRO A 129 12.38 -3.41 5.38
CA PRO A 129 13.25 -4.13 4.45
C PRO A 129 14.72 -3.90 4.80
N ALA A 130 15.53 -4.96 4.76
CA ALA A 130 16.99 -4.86 4.94
C ALA A 130 17.67 -4.20 3.73
N GLY A 131 17.03 -4.30 2.55
CA GLY A 131 17.43 -3.65 1.33
C GLY A 131 16.26 -3.64 0.33
N THR A 132 16.24 -2.65 -0.55
CA THR A 132 15.14 -2.43 -1.50
C THR A 132 15.60 -2.46 -2.96
N MET A 133 16.89 -2.69 -3.22
CA MET A 133 17.47 -2.65 -4.56
C MET A 133 17.74 -4.06 -5.10
N PHE A 134 17.26 -4.33 -6.31
CA PHE A 134 17.36 -5.60 -7.01
C PHE A 134 17.90 -5.41 -8.43
N GLN A 135 18.40 -6.50 -9.02
CA GLN A 135 18.88 -6.58 -10.39
C GLN A 135 17.94 -7.49 -11.18
N ALA A 136 17.50 -7.02 -12.35
CA ALA A 136 16.57 -7.77 -13.18
C ALA A 136 17.13 -9.16 -13.55
N GLY A 137 16.26 -10.18 -13.48
CA GLY A 137 16.56 -11.56 -13.86
C GLY A 137 17.53 -12.31 -12.93
N ARG A 138 17.97 -11.71 -11.83
CA ARG A 138 18.87 -12.37 -10.87
C ARG A 138 18.13 -12.87 -9.65
N LYS A 139 18.49 -14.08 -9.21
CA LYS A 139 18.04 -14.64 -7.94
C LYS A 139 18.72 -13.89 -6.79
N GLN A 140 17.94 -13.26 -5.92
CA GLN A 140 18.41 -12.45 -4.80
C GLN A 140 17.51 -12.65 -3.58
N ARG A 141 18.09 -12.61 -2.38
CA ARG A 141 17.33 -12.71 -1.13
C ARG A 141 16.64 -11.39 -0.84
N LEU A 142 15.33 -11.41 -0.66
CA LEU A 142 14.62 -10.38 0.08
C LEU A 142 14.64 -10.73 1.56
N SER A 143 15.06 -9.79 2.40
CA SER A 143 15.02 -9.92 3.85
C SER A 143 14.36 -8.68 4.47
N PHE A 144 13.56 -8.87 5.51
CA PHE A 144 12.88 -7.80 6.22
C PHE A 144 12.49 -8.20 7.64
N THR A 145 12.13 -7.23 8.46
CA THR A 145 11.53 -7.46 9.80
C THR A 145 10.24 -6.66 9.93
N ILE A 146 9.27 -7.17 10.70
CA ILE A 146 8.19 -6.34 11.24
C ILE A 146 8.56 -5.97 12.66
N VAL A 147 8.56 -4.69 12.99
CA VAL A 147 8.88 -4.22 14.35
C VAL A 147 7.67 -3.57 14.99
N ALA A 148 7.54 -3.76 16.30
CA ALA A 148 6.58 -3.01 17.11
C ALA A 148 7.06 -1.56 17.33
N ALA A 149 6.19 -0.71 17.89
CA ALA A 149 6.52 0.69 18.22
C ALA A 149 7.74 0.83 19.16
N SER A 150 8.02 -0.19 19.97
CA SER A 150 9.23 -0.25 20.80
C SER A 150 10.54 -0.48 20.02
N GLY A 151 10.44 -0.81 18.73
CA GLY A 151 11.56 -1.17 17.86
C GLY A 151 11.95 -2.66 17.93
N VAL A 152 11.31 -3.45 18.79
CA VAL A 152 11.57 -4.90 18.92
C VAL A 152 10.93 -5.65 17.75
N PRO A 153 11.65 -6.60 17.10
CA PRO A 153 11.07 -7.48 16.09
C PRO A 153 9.90 -8.30 16.64
N VAL A 154 8.82 -8.38 15.86
CA VAL A 154 7.71 -9.29 16.14
C VAL A 154 8.13 -10.70 15.73
N THR A 155 7.94 -11.66 16.62
CA THR A 155 8.29 -13.08 16.41
C THR A 155 7.10 -14.03 16.62
N SER A 156 5.90 -13.50 16.84
CA SER A 156 4.70 -14.28 17.08
C SER A 156 3.57 -13.82 16.16
N TYR A 157 3.02 -14.77 15.40
CA TYR A 157 2.05 -14.54 14.33
C TYR A 157 1.00 -15.64 14.37
N ALA A 158 -0.25 -15.30 14.06
CA ALA A 158 -1.28 -16.29 13.80
C ALA A 158 -1.05 -16.93 12.43
N ILE A 159 -1.51 -18.17 12.26
CA ILE A 159 -1.53 -18.85 10.96
C ILE A 159 -2.86 -18.53 10.28
N VAL A 160 -2.77 -17.97 9.07
CA VAL A 160 -3.90 -17.69 8.17
C VAL A 160 -3.54 -18.26 6.80
N HIS A 161 -4.43 -19.05 6.21
CA HIS A 161 -4.20 -19.81 4.98
C HIS A 161 -2.91 -20.63 5.06
N ASP A 162 -2.77 -21.42 6.14
CA ASP A 162 -1.60 -22.27 6.45
C ASP A 162 -0.25 -21.54 6.57
N LYS A 163 -0.23 -20.20 6.54
CA LYS A 163 1.00 -19.40 6.60
C LYS A 163 0.94 -18.30 7.66
N PRO A 164 2.07 -17.95 8.27
CA PRO A 164 2.12 -16.84 9.23
C PRO A 164 2.14 -15.47 8.52
N LEU A 165 2.50 -15.42 7.25
CA LEU A 165 2.62 -14.19 6.46
C LEU A 165 2.47 -14.49 4.97
N HIS A 166 1.63 -13.70 4.29
CA HIS A 166 1.57 -13.64 2.83
C HIS A 166 2.31 -12.41 2.35
N LEU A 167 3.20 -12.61 1.38
CA LEU A 167 3.98 -11.56 0.76
C LEU A 167 3.59 -11.45 -0.71
N ILE A 168 3.05 -10.30 -1.09
CA ILE A 168 2.80 -9.97 -2.48
C ILE A 168 3.91 -9.06 -2.98
N VAL A 169 4.49 -9.37 -4.12
CA VAL A 169 5.42 -8.49 -4.83
C VAL A 169 4.85 -8.20 -6.21
N ALA A 170 4.49 -6.95 -6.46
CA ALA A 170 3.84 -6.52 -7.71
C ALA A 170 4.55 -5.33 -8.36
N ARG A 171 4.77 -5.38 -9.67
CA ARG A 171 5.30 -4.26 -10.47
C ARG A 171 4.29 -3.12 -10.50
N ARG A 172 4.74 -1.88 -10.56
CA ARG A 172 3.88 -0.68 -10.50
C ARG A 172 2.85 -0.58 -11.63
N ASP A 173 3.11 -1.23 -12.76
CA ASP A 173 2.18 -1.34 -13.88
C ASP A 173 1.34 -2.63 -13.88
N LEU A 174 1.41 -3.41 -12.80
CA LEU A 174 0.66 -4.65 -12.56
C LEU A 174 0.94 -5.79 -13.57
N THR A 175 2.06 -5.72 -14.30
CA THR A 175 2.47 -6.77 -15.26
C THR A 175 3.46 -7.81 -14.70
N GLY A 176 3.90 -7.65 -13.45
CA GLY A 176 4.70 -8.64 -12.74
C GLY A 176 4.15 -8.84 -11.36
N PHE A 177 3.86 -10.08 -10.98
CA PHE A 177 3.22 -10.45 -9.72
C PHE A 177 3.86 -11.73 -9.17
N GLN A 178 4.04 -11.78 -7.85
CA GLN A 178 4.42 -12.98 -7.12
C GLN A 178 3.66 -13.00 -5.80
N HIS A 179 3.05 -14.15 -5.49
CA HIS A 179 2.46 -14.46 -4.20
C HIS A 179 3.36 -15.46 -3.48
N LEU A 180 3.87 -15.06 -2.32
CA LEU A 180 5.02 -15.68 -1.69
C LEU A 180 4.79 -15.88 -0.19
N HIS A 181 5.48 -16.85 0.37
CA HIS A 181 5.39 -17.20 1.78
C HIS A 181 6.80 -17.26 2.37
N PRO A 182 7.36 -16.12 2.81
CA PRO A 182 8.70 -16.08 3.38
C PRO A 182 8.77 -16.85 4.70
N GLU A 183 9.96 -17.29 5.06
CA GLU A 183 10.22 -17.98 6.32
C GLU A 183 10.81 -17.00 7.34
N MET A 184 10.41 -17.14 8.60
CA MET A 184 10.92 -16.33 9.71
C MET A 184 12.00 -17.10 10.47
N SER A 185 13.13 -16.44 10.71
CA SER A 185 14.17 -16.91 11.62
C SER A 185 13.82 -16.58 13.08
N ALA A 186 14.50 -17.22 14.03
CA ALA A 186 14.22 -17.04 15.46
C ALA A 186 14.40 -15.58 15.96
N ASP A 187 15.17 -14.75 15.25
CA ASP A 187 15.40 -13.34 15.55
C ASP A 187 14.30 -12.40 15.00
N GLY A 188 13.27 -12.95 14.33
CA GLY A 188 12.19 -12.18 13.71
C GLY A 188 12.50 -11.67 12.29
N SER A 189 13.66 -12.05 11.73
CA SER A 189 13.98 -11.76 10.33
C SER A 189 13.22 -12.71 9.40
N TRP A 190 12.49 -12.14 8.46
CA TRP A 190 11.84 -12.85 7.37
C TRP A 190 12.77 -12.88 6.16
N GLY A 191 12.72 -13.96 5.39
CA GLY A 191 13.32 -13.92 4.07
C GLY A 191 12.80 -14.94 3.09
N ILE A 192 13.01 -14.60 1.81
CA ILE A 192 12.69 -15.45 0.67
C ILE A 192 13.61 -15.11 -0.50
N ASP A 193 13.92 -16.09 -1.33
CA ASP A 193 14.64 -15.85 -2.57
C ASP A 193 13.66 -15.37 -3.65
N LEU A 194 13.96 -14.23 -4.26
CA LEU A 194 13.19 -13.62 -5.34
C LEU A 194 13.98 -13.65 -6.64
N THR A 195 13.28 -13.80 -7.75
CA THR A 195 13.79 -13.41 -9.07
C THR A 195 12.78 -12.44 -9.68
N LEU A 196 13.15 -11.17 -9.77
CA LEU A 196 12.33 -10.14 -10.42
C LEU A 196 12.82 -9.99 -11.85
N ALA A 197 12.06 -10.50 -12.82
CA ALA A 197 12.54 -10.67 -14.19
C ALA A 197 12.80 -9.35 -14.93
N GLU A 198 11.98 -8.33 -14.67
CA GLU A 198 11.95 -7.08 -15.44
C GLU A 198 12.38 -5.89 -14.57
N PRO A 199 13.05 -4.86 -15.14
CA PRO A 199 13.31 -3.61 -14.44
C PRO A 199 12.04 -2.87 -14.04
N GLY A 200 12.14 -1.99 -13.04
CA GLY A 200 11.08 -1.06 -12.67
C GLY A 200 10.84 -0.94 -11.18
N SER A 201 9.82 -0.15 -10.84
CA SER A 201 9.32 -0.02 -9.46
C SER A 201 8.37 -1.16 -9.15
N TYR A 202 8.60 -1.81 -8.02
CA TYR A 202 7.77 -2.86 -7.46
C TYR A 202 7.28 -2.44 -6.09
N ARG A 203 6.15 -2.99 -5.67
CA ARG A 203 5.65 -2.88 -4.31
C ARG A 203 5.70 -4.25 -3.66
N MET A 204 6.32 -4.34 -2.48
CA MET A 204 6.14 -5.47 -1.58
C MET A 204 5.01 -5.14 -0.61
N ILE A 205 4.13 -6.10 -0.37
CA ILE A 205 2.97 -5.97 0.52
C ILE A 205 2.98 -7.21 1.42
N ALA A 206 3.14 -7.00 2.72
CA ALA A 206 3.09 -8.03 3.74
C ALA A 206 1.73 -8.02 4.43
N ASP A 207 1.03 -9.14 4.35
CA ASP A 207 -0.30 -9.34 4.92
C ASP A 207 -0.22 -10.43 6.00
N PHE A 208 -0.57 -10.07 7.23
CA PHE A 208 -0.34 -10.93 8.40
C PHE A 208 -1.19 -10.52 9.59
N THR A 209 -1.24 -11.44 10.57
CA THR A 209 -1.82 -11.20 11.90
C THR A 209 -0.76 -11.39 12.96
N ALA A 210 -0.30 -10.29 13.56
CA ALA A 210 0.72 -10.31 14.62
C ALA A 210 0.09 -10.53 16.00
N LEU A 211 0.80 -11.25 16.87
CA LEU A 211 0.40 -11.49 18.26
C LEU A 211 1.28 -10.65 19.19
N VAL A 212 0.82 -9.45 19.54
CA VAL A 212 1.60 -8.47 20.31
C VAL A 212 0.82 -8.02 21.54
N GLY A 213 1.47 -8.06 22.72
CA GLY A 213 0.82 -7.62 23.97
C GLY A 213 -0.43 -8.41 24.35
N GLY A 214 -0.53 -9.68 23.92
CA GLY A 214 -1.72 -10.50 24.11
C GLY A 214 -2.91 -10.15 23.22
N GLN A 215 -2.71 -9.30 22.21
CA GLN A 215 -3.73 -8.91 21.23
C GLN A 215 -3.35 -9.41 19.83
N GLN A 216 -4.37 -9.66 19.01
CA GLN A 216 -4.19 -9.94 17.59
C GLN A 216 -4.27 -8.63 16.80
N VAL A 217 -3.28 -8.38 15.96
CA VAL A 217 -3.22 -7.20 15.09
C VAL A 217 -3.13 -7.69 13.65
N ALA A 218 -4.29 -7.79 12.99
CA ALA A 218 -4.39 -8.03 11.57
C ALA A 218 -4.10 -6.73 10.82
N THR A 219 -3.00 -6.67 10.06
CA THR A 219 -2.64 -5.48 9.27
C THR A 219 -1.93 -5.85 7.98
N THR A 220 -1.92 -4.91 7.03
CA THR A 220 -1.23 -5.08 5.75
C THR A 220 -0.30 -3.90 5.53
N LEU A 221 1.00 -4.15 5.51
CA LEU A 221 2.04 -3.14 5.36
C LEU A 221 2.70 -3.25 4.00
N GLY A 222 3.23 -2.16 3.46
CA GLY A 222 3.93 -2.20 2.18
C GLY A 222 5.09 -1.24 2.08
N SER A 223 6.03 -1.61 1.20
CA SER A 223 7.22 -0.84 0.87
C SER A 223 7.51 -0.96 -0.61
N ASP A 224 8.29 -0.03 -1.15
CA ASP A 224 8.69 -0.08 -2.55
C ASP A 224 10.05 -0.78 -2.69
N LEU A 225 10.15 -1.61 -3.72
CA LEU A 225 11.37 -2.24 -4.20
C LEU A 225 11.73 -1.64 -5.57
N THR A 226 13.01 -1.50 -5.86
CA THR A 226 13.50 -0.99 -7.13
C THR A 226 14.34 -2.05 -7.81
N VAL A 227 13.94 -2.43 -9.03
CA VAL A 227 14.74 -3.31 -9.89
C VAL A 227 15.44 -2.44 -10.92
N ALA A 228 16.77 -2.43 -10.88
CA ALA A 228 17.59 -1.59 -11.74
C ALA A 228 17.44 -1.97 -13.23
N GLY A 229 17.42 -0.96 -14.10
CA GLY A 229 17.34 -1.08 -15.56
C GLY A 229 16.29 -0.15 -16.15
N ASP A 230 16.12 -0.23 -17.47
CA ASP A 230 15.19 0.63 -18.21
C ASP A 230 13.74 0.21 -17.95
N TYR A 231 12.97 1.11 -17.34
CA TYR A 231 11.57 0.88 -17.04
C TYR A 231 10.67 1.58 -18.07
N THR A 232 9.97 0.78 -18.88
CA THR A 232 8.85 1.23 -19.70
C THR A 232 7.55 0.64 -19.15
N PRO A 233 6.68 1.46 -18.50
CA PRO A 233 5.39 1.00 -18.01
C PRO A 233 4.51 0.44 -19.13
N LYS A 234 3.85 -0.68 -18.88
CA LYS A 234 2.87 -1.28 -19.80
C LYS A 234 1.45 -0.89 -19.39
N PRO A 235 0.53 -0.58 -20.33
CA PRO A 235 -0.88 -0.39 -19.99
C PRO A 235 -1.50 -1.70 -19.51
N LEU A 236 -2.54 -1.60 -18.68
CA LEU A 236 -3.34 -2.77 -18.33
C LEU A 236 -4.03 -3.35 -19.58
N PRO A 237 -4.16 -4.69 -19.68
CA PRO A 237 -5.08 -5.31 -20.63
C PRO A 237 -6.50 -4.78 -20.43
N ALA A 238 -7.32 -4.83 -21.48
CA ALA A 238 -8.72 -4.45 -21.38
C ALA A 238 -9.46 -5.31 -20.34
N PRO A 239 -10.52 -4.79 -19.69
CA PRO A 239 -11.33 -5.60 -18.79
C PRO A 239 -11.97 -6.78 -19.51
N GLU A 240 -11.83 -7.97 -18.95
CA GLU A 240 -12.37 -9.22 -19.50
C GLU A 240 -12.97 -10.07 -18.38
N ARG A 241 -13.87 -11.00 -18.73
CA ARG A 241 -14.48 -11.97 -17.79
C ARG A 241 -13.87 -13.36 -17.86
N THR A 242 -12.98 -13.56 -18.82
CA THR A 242 -12.34 -14.82 -19.13
C THR A 242 -10.86 -14.55 -19.35
N THR A 243 -9.99 -15.44 -18.86
CA THR A 243 -8.56 -15.41 -19.16
C THR A 243 -8.03 -16.83 -19.32
N THR A 244 -6.81 -16.94 -19.80
CA THR A 244 -6.06 -18.19 -19.76
C THR A 244 -5.05 -18.12 -18.61
N ALA A 245 -5.18 -19.02 -17.64
CA ALA A 245 -4.21 -19.20 -16.58
C ALA A 245 -2.92 -19.81 -17.11
N THR A 246 -1.93 -19.91 -16.22
CA THR A 246 -0.74 -20.71 -16.49
C THR A 246 -1.12 -22.15 -16.89
N ALA A 247 -0.31 -22.79 -17.74
CA ALA A 247 -0.56 -24.14 -18.28
C ALA A 247 -1.82 -24.31 -19.16
N GLY A 248 -2.47 -23.23 -19.61
CA GLY A 248 -3.51 -23.27 -20.63
C GLY A 248 -4.94 -23.55 -20.12
N LEU A 249 -5.13 -23.54 -18.79
CA LEU A 249 -6.47 -23.63 -18.19
C LEU A 249 -7.25 -22.34 -18.48
N THR A 250 -8.54 -22.46 -18.80
CA THR A 250 -9.41 -21.29 -18.94
C THR A 250 -10.05 -20.96 -17.60
N VAL A 251 -10.01 -19.70 -17.19
CA VAL A 251 -10.67 -19.24 -15.97
C VAL A 251 -11.67 -18.15 -16.31
N THR A 252 -12.90 -18.26 -15.80
CA THR A 252 -13.93 -17.24 -15.93
C THR A 252 -14.39 -16.77 -14.55
N TYR A 253 -14.94 -15.56 -14.48
CA TYR A 253 -15.57 -15.08 -13.25
C TYR A 253 -16.96 -14.46 -13.46
N GLU A 254 -17.84 -14.76 -12.51
CA GLU A 254 -19.20 -14.21 -12.40
C GLU A 254 -19.27 -13.23 -11.22
N GLY A 255 -20.22 -12.29 -11.29
CA GLY A 255 -20.43 -11.25 -10.28
C GLY A 255 -19.96 -9.86 -10.72
N THR A 256 -20.48 -8.82 -10.09
CA THR A 256 -20.15 -7.43 -10.42
C THR A 256 -19.76 -6.71 -9.14
N PRO A 257 -18.46 -6.52 -8.88
CA PRO A 257 -17.98 -5.81 -7.69
C PRO A 257 -18.59 -4.42 -7.59
N SER A 258 -18.87 -4.01 -6.36
CA SER A 258 -19.48 -2.73 -6.05
C SER A 258 -18.60 -1.95 -5.08
N THR A 259 -18.73 -0.62 -5.10
CA THR A 259 -18.14 0.27 -4.10
C THR A 259 -19.01 0.45 -2.86
N ARG A 260 -20.26 -0.02 -2.90
CA ARG A 260 -21.28 0.25 -1.88
C ARG A 260 -21.56 -0.92 -0.96
N ALA A 261 -21.32 -2.14 -1.45
CA ALA A 261 -21.64 -3.36 -0.73
C ALA A 261 -20.72 -4.49 -1.16
N VAL A 262 -20.54 -5.45 -0.25
CA VAL A 262 -19.85 -6.71 -0.51
C VAL A 262 -20.63 -7.50 -1.55
N GLN A 263 -19.94 -7.91 -2.61
CA GLN A 263 -20.51 -8.69 -3.71
C GLN A 263 -19.78 -10.03 -3.84
N PRO A 264 -20.49 -11.12 -4.17
CA PRO A 264 -19.83 -12.38 -4.48
C PRO A 264 -19.17 -12.32 -5.85
N LEU A 265 -17.97 -12.91 -5.93
CA LEU A 265 -17.28 -13.25 -7.17
C LEU A 265 -17.12 -14.77 -7.23
N LEU A 266 -17.57 -15.41 -8.30
CA LEU A 266 -17.44 -16.86 -8.47
C LEU A 266 -16.47 -17.16 -9.60
N MET A 267 -15.39 -17.89 -9.30
CA MET A 267 -14.39 -18.32 -10.27
C MET A 267 -14.71 -19.74 -10.75
N THR A 268 -14.74 -19.93 -12.07
CA THR A 268 -14.86 -21.25 -12.71
C THR A 268 -13.57 -21.58 -13.42
N VAL A 269 -13.01 -22.77 -13.17
CA VAL A 269 -11.81 -23.28 -13.85
C VAL A 269 -12.21 -24.37 -14.83
N THR A 270 -11.80 -24.22 -16.08
CA THR A 270 -12.05 -25.17 -17.16
C THR A 270 -10.72 -25.74 -17.66
N GLY A 271 -10.64 -27.07 -17.73
CA GLY A 271 -9.52 -27.83 -18.25
C GLY A 271 -9.26 -27.55 -19.74
N THR A 272 -8.08 -27.96 -20.20
CA THR A 272 -7.70 -27.87 -21.62
C THR A 272 -8.57 -28.76 -22.52
N ASP A 273 -9.30 -29.71 -21.95
CA ASP A 273 -10.29 -30.56 -22.61
C ASP A 273 -11.69 -29.93 -22.69
N GLY A 274 -11.85 -28.70 -22.19
CA GLY A 274 -13.12 -27.96 -22.18
C GLY A 274 -14.09 -28.38 -21.07
N LYS A 275 -13.69 -29.25 -20.14
CA LYS A 275 -14.53 -29.69 -19.01
C LYS A 275 -14.18 -28.93 -17.73
N PRO A 276 -15.08 -28.87 -16.73
CA PRO A 276 -14.74 -28.32 -15.42
C PRO A 276 -13.50 -29.02 -14.83
N ALA A 277 -12.51 -28.22 -14.40
CA ALA A 277 -11.33 -28.74 -13.73
C ALA A 277 -11.63 -28.99 -12.24
N ALA A 278 -11.09 -30.07 -11.69
CA ALA A 278 -11.15 -30.32 -10.25
C ALA A 278 -10.13 -29.43 -9.54
N VAL A 279 -10.62 -28.37 -8.89
CA VAL A 279 -9.79 -27.48 -8.07
C VAL A 279 -9.53 -28.14 -6.72
N GLU A 280 -8.27 -28.16 -6.31
CA GLU A 280 -7.80 -28.77 -5.08
C GLU A 280 -7.58 -27.70 -3.99
N PRO A 281 -7.81 -28.03 -2.71
CA PRO A 281 -7.36 -27.17 -1.62
C PRO A 281 -5.85 -26.94 -1.68
N TYR A 282 -5.46 -25.69 -1.53
CA TYR A 282 -4.10 -25.20 -1.44
C TYR A 282 -4.07 -24.14 -0.34
N LEU A 283 -3.13 -24.22 0.60
CA LEU A 283 -2.99 -23.26 1.71
C LEU A 283 -4.33 -22.94 2.40
N GLY A 284 -4.99 -23.97 2.92
CA GLY A 284 -6.26 -23.86 3.64
C GLY A 284 -7.51 -23.55 2.81
N ALA A 285 -7.42 -23.25 1.51
CA ALA A 285 -8.56 -22.83 0.69
C ALA A 285 -8.55 -23.40 -0.74
N TYR A 286 -9.67 -23.32 -1.47
CA TYR A 286 -9.72 -23.73 -2.88
C TYR A 286 -9.11 -22.69 -3.86
N GLY A 287 -8.66 -21.55 -3.34
CA GLY A 287 -7.86 -20.58 -4.08
C GLY A 287 -7.74 -19.26 -3.35
N HIS A 288 -6.81 -18.43 -3.79
CA HIS A 288 -6.51 -17.12 -3.21
C HIS A 288 -6.67 -16.04 -4.27
N LEU A 289 -7.33 -14.95 -3.90
CA LEU A 289 -7.55 -13.83 -4.81
C LEU A 289 -6.88 -12.59 -4.26
N VAL A 290 -5.87 -12.10 -4.98
CA VAL A 290 -5.26 -10.80 -4.71
C VAL A 290 -5.85 -9.79 -5.68
N VAL A 291 -6.37 -8.68 -5.16
CA VAL A 291 -6.90 -7.60 -5.99
C VAL A 291 -6.14 -6.31 -5.68
N LEU A 292 -5.51 -5.74 -6.70
CA LEU A 292 -4.70 -4.52 -6.59
C LEU A 292 -5.32 -3.40 -7.42
N ARG A 293 -5.50 -2.23 -6.81
CA ARG A 293 -5.97 -1.04 -7.54
C ARG A 293 -4.90 -0.51 -8.50
N GLN A 294 -5.29 -0.17 -9.72
CA GLN A 294 -4.41 0.50 -10.66
C GLN A 294 -3.99 1.87 -10.12
N GLY A 295 -2.72 2.22 -10.30
CA GLY A 295 -2.15 3.48 -9.86
C GLY A 295 -1.37 3.31 -8.57
N ASP A 296 -2.05 3.12 -7.44
CA ASP A 296 -1.41 3.06 -6.13
C ASP A 296 -1.09 1.66 -5.59
N LEU A 297 -1.61 0.60 -6.23
CA LEU A 297 -1.48 -0.79 -5.79
C LEU A 297 -2.10 -1.00 -4.40
N ALA A 298 -3.17 -0.26 -4.08
CA ALA A 298 -3.95 -0.51 -2.89
C ALA A 298 -4.42 -1.97 -2.87
N TYR A 299 -4.05 -2.69 -1.82
CA TYR A 299 -4.34 -4.11 -1.66
C TYR A 299 -5.72 -4.30 -1.05
N LEU A 300 -6.55 -5.09 -1.71
CA LEU A 300 -7.83 -5.52 -1.18
C LEU A 300 -7.63 -6.92 -0.62
N HIS A 301 -7.80 -7.06 0.69
CA HIS A 301 -7.82 -8.36 1.34
C HIS A 301 -9.12 -9.07 0.98
N VAL A 302 -9.04 -10.26 0.38
CA VAL A 302 -10.20 -11.01 -0.09
C VAL A 302 -10.18 -12.41 0.50
N HIS A 303 -11.28 -12.80 1.13
CA HIS A 303 -11.43 -14.14 1.67
C HIS A 303 -12.16 -15.06 0.69
N PRO A 304 -11.65 -16.28 0.47
CA PRO A 304 -12.44 -17.34 -0.15
C PRO A 304 -13.45 -17.90 0.84
N GLU A 305 -14.57 -18.41 0.31
CA GLU A 305 -15.38 -19.40 1.01
C GLU A 305 -14.57 -20.70 1.13
N GLN A 306 -14.67 -21.37 2.28
CA GLN A 306 -13.93 -22.62 2.53
C GLN A 306 -14.38 -23.78 1.63
N GLN A 307 -15.60 -23.71 1.10
CA GLN A 307 -16.20 -24.75 0.26
C GLN A 307 -16.50 -24.19 -1.12
N LEU A 308 -16.43 -25.07 -2.12
CA LEU A 308 -16.88 -24.76 -3.47
C LEU A 308 -18.39 -24.56 -3.50
N VAL A 309 -18.86 -23.65 -4.35
CA VAL A 309 -20.29 -23.44 -4.65
C VAL A 309 -20.53 -23.88 -6.08
N ASP A 310 -21.22 -25.02 -6.26
CA ASP A 310 -21.46 -25.62 -7.59
C ASP A 310 -20.15 -25.82 -8.40
N GLY A 311 -19.07 -26.22 -7.72
CA GLY A 311 -17.75 -26.40 -8.31
C GLY A 311 -16.96 -25.10 -8.54
N LYS A 312 -17.48 -23.95 -8.12
CA LYS A 312 -16.84 -22.64 -8.26
C LYS A 312 -16.17 -22.19 -6.96
N VAL A 313 -15.04 -21.50 -7.07
CA VAL A 313 -14.39 -20.84 -5.92
C VAL A 313 -15.05 -19.49 -5.72
N LYS A 314 -15.62 -19.25 -4.53
CA LYS A 314 -16.36 -18.02 -4.23
C LYS A 314 -15.54 -17.10 -3.34
N PHE A 315 -15.51 -15.83 -3.70
CA PHE A 315 -14.87 -14.75 -2.96
C PHE A 315 -15.89 -13.65 -2.65
N TRP A 316 -15.63 -12.86 -1.61
CA TRP A 316 -16.43 -11.69 -1.25
C TRP A 316 -15.61 -10.41 -1.43
N LEU A 317 -16.07 -9.50 -2.28
CA LEU A 317 -15.34 -8.29 -2.64
C LEU A 317 -16.21 -7.04 -2.55
N THR A 318 -15.70 -6.00 -1.87
CA THR A 318 -16.14 -4.61 -2.03
C THR A 318 -14.94 -3.80 -2.48
N ALA A 319 -15.11 -3.04 -3.56
CA ALA A 319 -14.06 -2.12 -4.00
C ALA A 319 -14.08 -0.84 -3.16
N PRO A 320 -12.91 -0.24 -2.84
CA PRO A 320 -12.86 1.02 -2.10
C PRO A 320 -13.31 2.23 -2.92
N SER A 321 -13.21 2.15 -4.25
CA SER A 321 -13.56 3.24 -5.17
C SER A 321 -13.86 2.71 -6.57
N PRO A 322 -14.55 3.49 -7.43
CA PRO A 322 -14.55 3.23 -8.86
C PRO A 322 -13.13 3.26 -9.41
N GLY A 323 -12.87 2.53 -10.48
CA GLY A 323 -11.53 2.44 -11.06
C GLY A 323 -11.23 1.09 -11.68
N ASP A 324 -10.00 0.97 -12.16
CA ASP A 324 -9.45 -0.26 -12.70
C ASP A 324 -8.65 -0.99 -11.62
N TYR A 325 -8.78 -2.30 -11.59
CA TYR A 325 -8.08 -3.19 -10.67
C TYR A 325 -7.48 -4.35 -11.45
N ARG A 326 -6.37 -4.92 -10.98
CA ARG A 326 -5.85 -6.19 -11.48
C ARG A 326 -6.12 -7.25 -10.42
N MET A 327 -6.75 -8.34 -10.84
CA MET A 327 -6.94 -9.51 -10.00
C MET A 327 -5.92 -10.59 -10.37
N PHE A 328 -5.39 -11.28 -9.37
CA PHE A 328 -4.52 -12.43 -9.49
C PHE A 328 -5.14 -13.57 -8.68
N PHE A 329 -5.57 -14.61 -9.36
CA PHE A 329 -6.22 -15.78 -8.77
C PHE A 329 -5.26 -16.96 -8.80
N ASP A 330 -4.81 -17.37 -7.62
CA ASP A 330 -4.00 -18.57 -7.43
C ASP A 330 -4.89 -19.76 -7.05
N PHE A 331 -4.72 -20.88 -7.73
CA PHE A 331 -5.49 -22.10 -7.50
C PHE A 331 -4.67 -23.34 -7.86
N GLN A 332 -5.06 -24.50 -7.34
CA GLN A 332 -4.35 -25.75 -7.60
C GLN A 332 -5.20 -26.72 -8.42
N VAL A 333 -4.60 -27.29 -9.48
CA VAL A 333 -5.17 -28.39 -10.27
C VAL A 333 -4.06 -29.39 -10.58
N GLY A 334 -4.30 -30.67 -10.29
CA GLY A 334 -3.34 -31.74 -10.54
C GLY A 334 -2.04 -31.57 -9.76
N GLY A 335 -2.12 -31.12 -8.50
CA GLY A 335 -0.97 -30.87 -7.64
C GLY A 335 -0.08 -29.69 -8.07
N ARG A 336 -0.54 -28.83 -8.99
CA ARG A 336 0.21 -27.67 -9.48
C ARG A 336 -0.57 -26.38 -9.26
N VAL A 337 0.08 -25.41 -8.63
CA VAL A 337 -0.44 -24.05 -8.48
C VAL A 337 -0.38 -23.34 -9.83
N GLN A 338 -1.46 -22.64 -10.15
CA GLN A 338 -1.64 -21.85 -11.36
C GLN A 338 -2.10 -20.46 -10.94
N THR A 339 -1.69 -19.45 -11.71
CA THR A 339 -2.16 -18.08 -11.55
C THR A 339 -2.93 -17.68 -12.81
N ALA A 340 -4.09 -17.06 -12.60
CA ALA A 340 -4.89 -16.41 -13.63
C ALA A 340 -5.01 -14.92 -13.33
N GLU A 341 -5.00 -14.09 -14.36
CA GLU A 341 -5.00 -12.64 -14.21
C GLU A 341 -5.98 -11.95 -15.14
N TRP A 342 -6.66 -10.93 -14.63
CA TRP A 342 -7.57 -10.09 -15.42
C TRP A 342 -7.65 -8.67 -14.89
N THR A 343 -7.96 -7.75 -15.80
CA THR A 343 -8.33 -6.39 -15.45
C THR A 343 -9.82 -6.38 -15.11
N LEU A 344 -10.15 -5.81 -13.96
CA LEU A 344 -11.50 -5.59 -13.48
C LEU A 344 -11.82 -4.10 -13.56
N LYS A 345 -12.95 -3.75 -14.19
CA LYS A 345 -13.53 -2.41 -14.10
C LYS A 345 -14.57 -2.36 -12.98
N VAL A 346 -14.43 -1.40 -12.07
CA VAL A 346 -15.45 -1.04 -11.09
C VAL A 346 -16.00 0.34 -11.44
N ASN A 347 -17.32 0.44 -11.53
CA ASN A 347 -18.05 1.67 -11.84
C ASN A 347 -18.69 2.28 -10.58
#